data_AF-A0A2L2YWE1-F1
#
_entry.id   AF-A0A2L2YWE1-F1
#
_cell.length_a   1.000
_cell.length_b   1.000
_cell.length_c   1.000
_cell.angle_alpha   90.00
_cell.angle_beta   90.00
_cell.angle_gamma   90.00
#
_symmetry.space_group_name_H-M   'P 1'
#
loop_
_entity.id
_entity.type
_entity.pdbx_description
1 polymer ?
#
loop_
_entity_poly.entity_id
_entity_poly.type
_entity_poly.pdbx_seq_one_letter_code
_entity_poly.pdbx_strand_id
1 'polypeptide(L)' 'APLDLHTSPTPRSTDLWPNAQVPYIIDASLSEKADLIKRGMKDYHKNTCVKLVPRTTEANYVKIF' A
#
# COMPACT_ATOMS: atom_id res chain seq x y z
N ALA A 1 -35.60 -4.80 8.96
CA ALA A 1 -34.54 -5.73 8.53
C ALA A 1 -33.22 -5.19 9.09
N PRO A 2 -32.42 -6.01 9.81
CA PRO A 2 -31.26 -5.48 10.51
C PRO A 2 -30.15 -5.10 9.53
N LEU A 3 -29.46 -4.01 9.84
CA LEU A 3 -28.33 -3.46 9.12
C LEU A 3 -27.13 -4.38 9.34
N ASP A 4 -26.71 -5.14 8.33
CA ASP A 4 -25.50 -5.97 8.41
C ASP A 4 -24.24 -5.09 8.42
N LEU A 5 -23.56 -5.13 9.57
CA LEU A 5 -22.46 -4.26 9.99
C LEU A 5 -21.05 -4.67 9.45
N HIS A 6 -20.92 -5.58 8.48
CA HIS A 6 -19.59 -6.21 8.23
C HIS A 6 -19.13 -6.41 6.78
N THR A 7 -19.73 -5.77 5.78
CA THR A 7 -19.17 -5.79 4.42
C THR A 7 -18.64 -4.43 4.02
N SER A 8 -17.32 -4.30 3.92
CA SER A 8 -16.73 -3.18 3.18
C SER A 8 -17.28 -3.23 1.75
N PRO A 9 -17.79 -2.11 1.20
CA PRO A 9 -18.26 -2.09 -0.18
C PRO A 9 -17.11 -2.54 -1.10
N THR A 10 -17.46 -3.33 -2.11
CA THR A 10 -16.46 -3.76 -3.11
C THR A 10 -15.86 -2.52 -3.77
N PRO A 11 -14.53 -2.36 -3.76
CA PRO A 11 -13.91 -1.18 -4.35
C PRO A 11 -14.19 -1.17 -5.86
N ARG A 12 -14.43 0.01 -6.42
CA ARG A 12 -14.49 0.15 -7.88
C ARG A 12 -13.09 -0.01 -8.43
N SER A 13 -12.97 -0.45 -9.69
CA SER A 13 -11.67 -0.64 -10.34
C SER A 13 -10.80 0.63 -10.35
N THR A 14 -11.41 1.81 -10.36
CA THR A 14 -10.71 3.10 -10.30
C THR A 14 -10.09 3.39 -8.93
N ASP A 15 -10.51 2.68 -7.89
CA ASP A 15 -10.04 2.89 -6.52
C ASP A 15 -8.84 1.96 -6.21
N LEU A 16 -8.46 1.10 -7.18
CA LEU A 16 -7.36 0.16 -7.07
C LEU A 16 -6.08 0.70 -7.72
N TRP A 17 -4.95 0.30 -7.16
CA TRP A 17 -3.65 0.58 -7.76
C TRP A 17 -3.47 -0.20 -9.07
N PRO A 18 -3.13 0.48 -10.18
CA PRO A 18 -2.87 -0.19 -11.45
C PRO A 18 -1.78 -1.25 -11.31
N ASN A 19 -1.98 -2.41 -11.93
CA ASN A 19 -1.04 -3.54 -11.91
C ASN A 19 -0.70 -4.05 -10.50
N ALA A 20 -1.52 -3.76 -9.50
CA ALA A 20 -1.24 -4.03 -8.09
C ALA A 20 0.09 -3.42 -7.61
N GLN A 21 0.56 -2.34 -8.24
CA GLN A 21 1.80 -1.65 -7.88
C GLN A 21 1.50 -0.37 -7.12
N VAL A 22 2.08 -0.26 -5.92
CA VAL A 22 1.91 0.90 -5.04
C VAL A 22 3.26 1.63 -4.95
N PRO A 23 3.42 2.75 -5.67
CA PRO A 23 4.60 3.59 -5.53
C PRO A 23 4.66 4.17 -4.11
N TYR A 24 5.83 4.12 -3.46
CA TYR A 24 6.00 4.64 -2.10
C TYR A 24 7.25 5.50 -1.94
N ILE A 25 7.20 6.38 -0.95
CA ILE A 25 8.36 7.02 -0.32
C ILE A 25 8.29 6.82 1.21
N ILE A 26 9.45 6.66 1.85
CA ILE A 26 9.57 6.68 3.31
C ILE A 26 10.16 8.04 3.66
N ASP A 27 9.46 8.81 4.49
CA ASP A 27 9.94 10.10 4.96
C ASP A 27 11.21 9.94 5.79
N ALA A 28 12.08 10.96 5.74
CA ALA A 28 13.33 10.97 6.48
C ALA A 28 13.12 10.86 8.00
N SER A 29 11.96 11.31 8.51
CA SER A 29 11.55 11.13 9.91
C SER A 29 11.57 9.67 10.38
N LEU A 30 11.43 8.72 9.45
CA LEU A 30 11.37 7.28 9.72
C LEU A 30 12.64 6.54 9.30
N SER A 31 13.75 7.23 9.05
CA SER A 31 15.01 6.61 8.60
C SER A 31 15.45 5.43 9.48
N GLU A 32 15.37 5.57 10.81
CA GLU A 32 15.69 4.50 11.77
C GLU A 32 14.73 3.30 11.72
N LYS A 33 13.52 3.47 11.18
CA LYS A 33 12.47 2.44 11.07
C LYS A 33 12.33 1.87 9.66
N ALA A 34 13.09 2.37 8.69
CA ALA A 34 12.96 2.01 7.29
C ALA A 34 13.07 0.50 7.06
N ASP A 35 13.95 -0.20 7.78
CA ASP A 35 14.12 -1.64 7.65
C ASP A 35 12.96 -2.44 8.24
N LEU A 36 12.34 -1.96 9.32
CA LEU A 36 11.11 -2.57 9.86
C LEU A 36 9.96 -2.44 8.86
N ILE A 37 9.82 -1.27 8.24
CA ILE A 37 8.80 -1.01 7.22
C ILE A 37 9.02 -1.92 6.01
N LYS A 38 10.24 -2.00 5.50
CA LYS A 38 10.59 -2.87 4.36
C LYS A 38 10.36 -4.35 4.66
N ARG A 39 10.58 -4.80 5.91
CA ARG A 39 10.23 -6.17 6.30
C ARG A 39 8.72 -6.43 6.21
N GLY A 40 7.89 -5.50 6.67
CA GLY A 40 6.44 -5.60 6.48
C GLY A 40 6.03 -5.63 5.00
N MET A 41 6.66 -4.81 4.16
CA MET A 41 6.43 -4.84 2.70
C MET A 41 6.77 -6.19 2.08
N LYS A 42 7.84 -6.86 2.57
CA LYS A 42 8.23 -8.21 2.10
C LYS A 42 7.14 -9.25 2.37
N ASP A 43 6.41 -9.14 3.47
CA ASP A 43 5.31 -10.06 3.77
C ASP A 43 4.15 -9.89 2.77
N TYR A 44 3.83 -8.66 2.36
CA TYR A 44 2.89 -8.43 1.26
C TYR A 44 3.38 -9.04 -0.04
N HIS A 45 4.66 -8.83 -0.38
CA HIS A 45 5.23 -9.36 -1.61
C HIS A 45 5.22 -10.88 -1.67
N LYS A 46 5.36 -11.54 -0.52
CA LYS A 46 5.36 -13.01 -0.40
C LYS A 46 3.95 -13.60 -0.50
N ASN A 47 2.97 -12.95 0.13
CA ASN A 47 1.66 -13.56 0.36
C ASN A 47 0.57 -13.00 -0.57
N THR A 48 0.86 -11.94 -1.34
CA THR A 48 -0.10 -11.28 -2.22
C THR A 48 0.53 -10.90 -3.56
N CYS A 49 -0.31 -10.52 -4.53
CA CYS A 49 0.14 -9.94 -5.79
C CYS A 49 0.58 -8.46 -5.66
N VAL A 50 0.29 -7.79 -4.54
CA VAL A 50 0.60 -6.36 -4.35
C VAL A 50 2.11 -6.15 -4.22
N LYS A 51 2.64 -5.20 -5.00
CA LYS A 51 4.05 -4.81 -4.99
C LYS A 51 4.20 -3.34 -4.61
N LEU A 52 4.72 -3.09 -3.42
CA LEU A 52 5.23 -1.78 -3.04
C LEU A 52 6.56 -1.52 -3.74
N VAL A 53 6.62 -0.48 -4.57
CA VAL A 53 7.78 -0.13 -5.41
C VAL A 53 8.29 1.27 -5.07
N PRO A 54 9.62 1.51 -5.07
CA PRO A 54 10.14 2.86 -4.88
C PRO A 54 9.56 3.82 -5.92
N ARG A 55 8.99 4.93 -5.47
CA ARG A 55 8.45 5.96 -6.36
C ARG A 55 9.55 6.56 -7.24
N THR A 56 9.22 6.79 -8.50
CA THR A 56 10.03 7.53 -9.47
C THR A 56 9.33 8.83 -9.85
N THR A 57 8.37 8.77 -10.76
CA THR A 57 7.68 9.92 -11.39
C THR A 57 6.17 9.87 -11.20
N GLU A 58 5.66 8.85 -10.52
CA GLU A 58 4.22 8.60 -10.40
C GLU A 58 3.54 9.73 -9.64
N ALA A 59 2.41 10.20 -10.16
CA ALA A 59 1.60 11.25 -9.54
C ALA A 59 0.90 10.76 -8.27
N ASN A 60 0.36 9.55 -8.32
CA ASN A 60 -0.26 8.87 -7.18
C ASN A 60 0.76 7.98 -6.49
N TYR A 61 0.99 8.18 -5.20
CA TYR A 61 1.91 7.38 -4.39
C TYR A 61 1.54 7.48 -2.91
N VAL A 62 2.08 6.57 -2.11
CA VAL A 62 1.96 6.62 -0.65
C VAL A 62 3.22 7.24 -0.05
N LYS A 63 3.04 8.27 0.79
CA LYS A 63 4.09 8.78 1.67
C LYS A 63 3.92 8.18 3.06
N ILE A 64 4.93 7.46 3.54
CA ILE A 64 4.95 6.88 4.90
C ILE A 64 5.77 7.83 5.78
N PHE A 65 5.20 8.35 6.87
CA PHE A 65 5.82 9.38 7.73
C PHE A 65 5.52 9.18 9.22
#